data_AF-A0A925FAZ9-F1
#
_entry.id   AF-A0A925FAZ9-F1
#
_cell.length_a   1.000
_cell.length_b   1.000
_cell.length_c   1.000
_cell.angle_alpha   90.00
_cell.angle_beta   90.00
_cell.angle_gamma   90.00
#
_symmetry.space_group_name_H-M   'P 1'
#
loop_
_entity.id
_entity.type
_entity.pdbx_description
1 polymer ?
#
loop_
_entity_poly.entity_id
_entity_poly.type
_entity_poly.pdbx_seq_one_letter_code
_entity_poly.pdbx_strand_id
1 'polypeptide(L)'
;MKLNWSEKLLLLAVILSVIHHLDHVLRVDHSGWPFLPRVTPFTFSLMAYPIFISLFLAHSKPWFRVMGTALLFLFATLAHVFFEPFRDKFHTWTYGSNLPGHIGEQNLLGIQSPILGVVSIGLALLLSLSLFGALLSFFRDARKPVLPPAPKKEKS
;
A
#
# COMPACT_ATOMS: atom_id res chain seq x y z
N MET A 1 -17.01 -17.04 -0.20
CA MET A 1 -15.73 -17.43 -0.85
C MET A 1 -14.64 -17.37 0.21
N LYS A 2 -13.88 -18.45 0.46
CA LYS A 2 -12.77 -18.41 1.43
C LYS A 2 -11.52 -17.86 0.73
N LEU A 3 -10.98 -16.75 1.22
CA LEU A 3 -9.74 -16.16 0.69
C LEU A 3 -8.54 -17.08 1.00
N ASN A 4 -7.68 -17.29 0.01
CA ASN A 4 -6.40 -17.95 0.23
C ASN A 4 -5.41 -17.02 0.95
N TRP A 5 -4.25 -17.55 1.36
CA TRP A 5 -3.26 -16.77 2.12
C TRP A 5 -2.76 -15.55 1.35
N SER A 6 -2.45 -15.70 0.07
CA SER A 6 -1.99 -14.61 -0.80
C SER A 6 -3.04 -13.49 -0.92
N GLU A 7 -4.32 -13.86 -1.02
CA GLU A 7 -5.45 -12.92 -1.04
C GLU A 7 -5.68 -12.23 0.31
N LYS A 8 -5.46 -12.93 1.43
CA LYS A 8 -5.52 -12.30 2.76
C LYS A 8 -4.43 -11.25 2.94
N LEU A 9 -3.21 -11.53 2.48
CA LEU A 9 -2.11 -10.56 2.50
C LEU A 9 -2.40 -9.37 1.59
N LEU A 10 -2.94 -9.61 0.39
CA LEU A 10 -3.34 -8.54 -0.51
C LEU A 10 -4.47 -7.69 0.09
N LEU A 11 -5.47 -8.32 0.72
CA LEU A 11 -6.55 -7.61 1.42
C LEU A 11 -6.02 -6.77 2.58
N LEU A 12 -5.08 -7.31 3.37
CA LEU A 12 -4.40 -6.55 4.41
C LEU A 12 -3.69 -5.32 3.83
N ALA A 13 -2.97 -5.48 2.71
CA ALA A 13 -2.31 -4.38 2.02
C ALA A 13 -3.30 -3.31 1.55
N VAL A 14 -4.49 -3.70 1.06
CA VAL A 14 -5.55 -2.77 0.67
C VAL A 14 -6.04 -1.96 1.87
N ILE A 15 -6.35 -2.64 2.98
CA ILE A 15 -6.82 -1.98 4.21
C ILE A 15 -5.77 -1.00 4.71
N LEU A 16 -4.51 -1.44 4.79
CA LEU A 16 -3.39 -0.58 5.20
C LEU A 16 -3.17 0.58 4.22
N SER A 17 -3.34 0.36 2.92
CA SER A 17 -3.23 1.43 1.91
C SER A 17 -4.32 2.49 2.07
N VAL A 18 -5.56 2.10 2.40
CA VAL A 18 -6.63 3.05 2.69
C VAL A 18 -6.29 3.86 3.94
N ILE A 19 -5.92 3.20 5.03
CA ILE A 19 -5.56 3.88 6.28
C ILE A 19 -4.34 4.79 6.06
N HIS A 20 -3.37 4.36 5.26
CA HIS A 20 -2.18 5.14 4.94
C HIS A 20 -2.49 6.38 4.09
N HIS A 21 -3.40 6.28 3.11
CA HIS A 21 -3.86 7.46 2.38
C HIS A 21 -4.69 8.39 3.26
N LEU A 22 -5.48 7.87 4.21
CA LEU A 22 -6.16 8.71 5.19
C LEU A 22 -5.16 9.45 6.08
N ASP A 23 -4.10 8.80 6.55
CA ASP A 23 -3.01 9.44 7.29
C ASP A 23 -2.41 10.62 6.52
N HIS A 24 -2.16 10.47 5.21
CA HIS A 24 -1.71 11.56 4.34
C HIS A 24 -2.69 12.72 4.26
N VAL A 25 -3.97 12.42 4.03
CA VAL A 25 -5.02 13.46 3.94
C VAL A 25 -5.11 14.23 5.25
N LEU A 26 -5.10 13.53 6.38
CA LEU A 26 -5.18 14.13 7.71
C LEU A 26 -3.98 15.01 8.01
N ARG A 27 -2.77 14.57 7.64
CA ARG A 27 -1.57 15.38 7.84
C ARG A 27 -1.45 16.57 6.89
N VAL A 28 -2.22 16.65 5.79
CA VAL A 28 -2.22 17.70 4.75
C VAL A 28 -0.90 17.81 3.96
N ASP A 29 0.22 17.47 4.60
CA ASP A 29 1.54 17.42 4.01
C ASP A 29 1.60 16.33 2.95
N HIS A 30 2.27 16.62 1.83
CA HIS A 30 2.46 15.71 0.69
C HIS A 30 1.17 15.25 -0.04
N SER A 31 -0.02 15.53 0.53
CA SER A 31 -1.30 15.40 -0.15
C SER A 31 -1.32 16.26 -1.42
N GLY A 32 -1.95 15.68 -2.44
CA GLY A 32 -2.18 16.33 -3.74
C GLY A 32 -3.65 16.25 -4.11
N TRP A 33 -3.93 16.29 -5.40
CA TRP A 33 -5.28 16.09 -5.93
C TRP A 33 -5.85 14.72 -5.45
N PRO A 34 -7.15 14.64 -5.10
CA PRO A 34 -8.20 15.65 -5.24
C PRO A 34 -8.33 16.65 -4.08
N PHE A 35 -7.48 16.56 -3.05
CA PHE A 35 -7.62 17.38 -1.84
C PHE A 35 -6.97 18.75 -1.99
N LEU A 36 -5.89 18.83 -2.76
CA LEU A 36 -5.19 20.08 -3.07
C LEU A 36 -5.04 20.21 -4.60
N PRO A 37 -5.04 21.44 -5.16
CA PRO A 37 -4.98 21.68 -6.61
C PRO A 37 -3.57 21.49 -7.19
N ARG A 38 -2.87 20.43 -6.80
CA ARG A 38 -1.51 20.08 -7.22
C ARG A 38 -1.36 18.57 -7.37
N VAL A 39 -0.62 18.13 -8.38
CA VAL A 39 -0.30 16.71 -8.57
C VAL A 39 0.96 16.39 -7.76
N THR A 40 0.87 15.40 -6.88
CA THR A 40 2.00 14.93 -6.05
C THR A 40 2.13 13.40 -6.17
N PRO A 41 3.17 12.77 -5.60
CA PRO A 41 3.24 11.30 -5.52
C PRO A 41 1.98 10.64 -4.93
N PHE A 42 1.30 11.32 -3.99
CA PHE A 42 -0.01 10.90 -3.47
C PHE A 42 -1.07 10.77 -4.57
N THR A 43 -1.11 11.67 -5.55
CA THR A 43 -2.09 11.58 -6.64
C THR A 43 -1.87 10.32 -7.48
N PHE A 44 -0.61 9.99 -7.78
CA PHE A 44 -0.27 8.77 -8.50
C PHE A 44 -0.50 7.51 -7.67
N SER A 45 -0.32 7.58 -6.35
CA SER A 45 -0.55 6.43 -5.45
C SER A 45 -2.02 5.98 -5.43
N LEU A 46 -2.97 6.84 -5.80
CA LEU A 46 -4.38 6.44 -5.98
C LEU A 46 -4.58 5.39 -7.07
N MET A 47 -3.64 5.25 -8.02
CA MET A 47 -3.64 4.14 -8.99
C MET A 47 -3.51 2.77 -8.33
N ALA A 48 -3.08 2.71 -7.06
CA ALA A 48 -3.02 1.46 -6.32
C ALA A 48 -4.39 0.75 -6.26
N TYR A 49 -5.49 1.48 -6.14
CA TYR A 49 -6.83 0.91 -6.01
C TYR A 49 -7.32 0.15 -7.27
N PRO A 50 -7.30 0.73 -8.48
CA PRO A 50 -7.65 -0.03 -9.68
C PRO A 50 -6.67 -1.19 -9.94
N ILE A 51 -5.39 -1.05 -9.54
CA ILE A 51 -4.45 -2.18 -9.59
C ILE A 51 -4.89 -3.28 -8.62
N PHE A 52 -5.17 -2.97 -7.36
CA PHE A 52 -5.65 -3.95 -6.37
C PHE A 52 -6.89 -4.71 -6.86
N ILE A 53 -7.88 -3.99 -7.40
CA ILE A 53 -9.08 -4.60 -8.00
C ILE A 53 -8.68 -5.57 -9.12
N SER A 54 -7.80 -5.14 -10.02
CA SER A 54 -7.30 -6.00 -11.11
C SER A 54 -6.59 -7.26 -10.61
N LEU A 55 -5.84 -7.17 -9.50
CA LEU A 55 -5.14 -8.31 -8.89
C LEU A 55 -6.08 -9.31 -8.22
N PHE A 56 -7.22 -8.85 -7.68
CA PHE A 56 -8.27 -9.74 -7.21
C PHE A 56 -9.00 -10.41 -8.37
N LEU A 57 -9.30 -9.69 -9.45
CA LEU A 57 -10.01 -10.27 -10.60
C LEU A 57 -9.14 -11.26 -11.42
N ALA A 58 -7.82 -11.09 -11.42
CA ALA A 58 -6.89 -11.86 -12.25
C ALA A 58 -6.47 -13.23 -11.67
N HIS A 59 -7.38 -13.98 -11.04
CA HIS A 59 -7.06 -15.27 -10.39
C HIS A 59 -6.35 -16.28 -11.31
N SER A 60 -6.70 -16.31 -12.60
CA SER A 60 -6.12 -17.24 -13.59
C SER A 60 -4.78 -16.78 -14.18
N LYS A 61 -4.30 -15.59 -13.83
CA LYS A 61 -3.07 -14.99 -14.38
C LYS A 61 -2.04 -14.77 -13.26
N PRO A 62 -1.38 -15.83 -12.75
CA PRO A 62 -0.53 -15.72 -11.56
C PRO A 62 0.64 -14.75 -11.76
N TRP A 63 1.27 -14.74 -12.95
CA TRP A 63 2.36 -13.80 -13.26
C TRP A 63 1.90 -12.34 -13.36
N PHE A 64 0.68 -12.09 -13.82
CA PHE A 64 0.09 -10.75 -13.78
C PHE A 64 -0.06 -10.26 -12.33
N ARG A 65 -0.48 -11.15 -11.42
CA ARG A 65 -0.58 -10.83 -9.99
C ARG A 65 0.78 -10.53 -9.37
N VAL A 66 1.81 -11.29 -9.74
CA VAL A 66 3.20 -11.01 -9.34
C VAL A 66 3.64 -9.63 -9.82
N MET A 67 3.50 -9.34 -11.11
CA MET A 67 3.94 -8.07 -11.69
C MET A 67 3.22 -6.87 -11.07
N GLY A 68 1.88 -6.91 -10.96
CA GLY A 68 1.14 -5.81 -10.37
C GLY A 68 1.48 -5.59 -8.90
N THR A 69 1.67 -6.67 -8.12
CA THR A 69 2.10 -6.54 -6.72
C THR A 69 3.53 -6.01 -6.60
N ALA A 70 4.43 -6.40 -7.51
CA ALA A 70 5.80 -5.89 -7.55
C ALA A 70 5.84 -4.39 -7.87
N LEU A 71 5.01 -3.93 -8.82
CA LEU A 71 4.88 -2.51 -9.15
C LEU A 71 4.35 -1.70 -7.96
N LEU A 72 3.32 -2.19 -7.26
CA LEU A 72 2.81 -1.56 -6.04
C LEU A 72 3.89 -1.45 -4.96
N PHE A 73 4.59 -2.55 -4.70
CA PHE A 73 5.66 -2.59 -3.70
C PHE A 73 6.81 -1.64 -4.05
N LEU A 74 7.28 -1.67 -5.30
CA LEU A 74 8.35 -0.81 -5.77
C LEU A 74 7.96 0.67 -5.67
N PHE A 75 6.77 1.02 -6.15
CA PHE A 75 6.27 2.39 -6.08
C PHE A 75 6.17 2.87 -4.62
N ALA A 76 5.56 2.09 -3.73
CA ALA A 76 5.45 2.44 -2.32
C ALA A 76 6.83 2.62 -1.66
N THR A 77 7.77 1.73 -1.96
CA THR A 77 9.14 1.81 -1.44
C THR A 77 9.84 3.09 -1.91
N LEU A 78 9.79 3.39 -3.21
CA LEU A 78 10.41 4.60 -3.76
C LEU A 78 9.74 5.87 -3.20
N ALA A 79 8.41 5.89 -3.07
CA ALA A 79 7.67 6.99 -2.45
C ALA A 79 8.15 7.24 -1.02
N HIS A 80 8.24 6.20 -0.18
CA HIS A 80 8.65 6.34 1.22
C HIS A 80 10.13 6.66 1.41
N VAL A 81 10.99 6.33 0.45
CA VAL A 81 12.43 6.65 0.54
C VAL A 81 12.71 8.07 0.06
N PHE A 82 12.12 8.49 -1.06
CA PHE A 82 12.52 9.72 -1.74
C PHE A 82 11.57 10.91 -1.54
N PHE A 83 10.29 10.66 -1.30
CA PHE A 83 9.28 11.72 -1.26
C PHE A 83 8.63 11.89 0.11
N GLU A 84 8.51 10.82 0.88
CA GLU A 84 7.84 10.84 2.19
C GLU A 84 8.64 10.03 3.22
N PRO A 85 9.86 10.49 3.54
CA PRO A 85 10.72 9.81 4.49
C PRO A 85 10.07 9.74 5.87
N PHE A 86 10.42 8.72 6.65
CA PHE A 86 9.81 8.48 7.97
C PHE A 86 9.96 9.66 8.93
N ARG A 87 11.05 10.40 8.82
CA ARG A 87 11.28 11.64 9.58
C ARG A 87 10.13 12.63 9.36
N ASP A 88 9.74 12.84 8.10
CA ASP A 88 8.74 13.85 7.74
C ASP A 88 7.36 13.47 8.28
N LYS A 89 7.00 12.18 8.22
CA LYS A 89 5.76 11.65 8.82
C LYS A 89 5.71 11.87 10.33
N PHE A 90 6.81 11.58 11.02
CA PHE A 90 6.92 11.77 12.46
C PHE A 90 6.83 13.25 12.83
N HIS A 91 7.58 14.10 12.12
CA HIS A 91 7.63 15.53 12.40
C HIS A 91 6.26 16.21 12.22
N THR A 92 5.50 15.89 11.17
CA THR A 92 4.19 16.49 10.94
C THR A 92 3.19 16.15 12.06
N TRP A 93 3.11 14.89 12.50
CA TRP A 93 2.24 14.54 13.63
C TRP A 93 2.74 15.10 14.96
N THR A 94 4.05 15.16 15.17
CA THR A 94 4.64 15.55 16.46
C THR A 94 4.65 17.06 16.66
N TYR A 95 4.97 17.81 15.61
CA TYR A 95 5.24 19.26 15.67
C TYR A 95 4.28 20.08 14.79
N GLY A 96 3.31 19.42 14.14
CA GLY A 96 2.33 20.06 13.26
C GLY A 96 2.77 20.14 11.79
N SER A 97 4.08 20.29 11.52
CA SER A 97 4.62 20.40 10.16
C SER A 97 6.02 19.81 10.05
N ASN A 98 6.39 19.38 8.85
CA ASN A 98 7.74 18.96 8.48
C ASN A 98 8.50 20.01 7.65
N LEU A 99 7.85 21.10 7.25
CA LEU A 99 8.47 22.17 6.48
C LEU A 99 9.18 23.19 7.41
N PRO A 100 10.44 23.54 7.13
CA PRO A 100 11.13 24.62 7.85
C PRO A 100 10.33 25.92 7.79
N GLY A 101 10.14 26.59 8.94
CA GLY A 101 9.42 27.87 9.02
C GLY A 101 7.88 27.78 8.97
N HIS A 102 7.31 26.59 8.73
CA HIS A 102 5.85 26.34 8.78
C HIS A 102 5.47 25.50 10.02
N ILE A 103 6.36 25.47 11.02
CA ILE A 103 6.11 24.81 12.30
C ILE A 103 4.88 25.48 12.94
N GLY A 104 3.78 24.74 13.04
CA GLY A 104 2.50 25.24 13.54
C GLY A 104 1.39 25.37 12.50
N GLU A 105 1.64 25.17 11.21
CA GLU A 105 0.55 24.86 10.27
C GLU A 105 0.03 23.47 10.64
N GLN A 106 -1.12 23.43 11.31
CA GLN A 106 -1.60 22.21 11.92
C GLN A 106 -2.16 21.25 10.85
N ASN A 107 -1.95 19.95 11.05
CA ASN A 107 -2.74 18.92 10.35
C ASN A 107 -4.24 19.21 10.50
N LEU A 108 -5.09 18.58 9.66
CA LEU A 108 -6.54 18.88 9.61
C LEU A 108 -7.25 18.79 10.96
N LEU A 109 -6.69 18.04 11.91
CA LEU A 109 -7.28 17.80 13.23
C LEU A 109 -6.76 18.76 14.31
N GLY A 110 -5.75 19.58 14.03
CA GLY A 110 -5.15 20.43 15.06
C GLY A 110 -4.35 19.68 16.12
N ILE A 111 -3.96 18.42 15.87
CA ILE A 111 -3.39 17.52 16.89
C ILE A 111 -1.87 17.47 16.80
N GLN A 112 -1.18 17.69 17.92
CA GLN A 112 0.25 17.41 18.03
C GLN A 112 0.47 16.21 18.95
N SER A 113 0.96 15.09 18.39
CA SER A 113 1.12 13.84 19.12
C SER A 113 2.30 13.01 18.57
N PRO A 114 3.36 12.81 19.38
CA PRO A 114 4.44 11.88 19.04
C PRO A 114 3.95 10.46 18.80
N ILE A 115 2.87 10.04 19.49
CA ILE A 115 2.27 8.71 19.35
C ILE A 115 1.71 8.55 17.94
N LEU A 116 1.00 9.55 17.41
CA LEU A 116 0.51 9.51 16.03
C LEU A 116 1.65 9.49 15.01
N GLY A 117 2.77 10.17 15.31
CA GLY A 117 3.99 10.09 14.50
C GLY A 117 4.54 8.66 14.41
N VAL A 118 4.67 7.96 15.54
CA VAL A 118 5.11 6.56 15.57
C VAL A 118 4.11 5.64 14.85
N VAL A 119 2.80 5.87 15.05
CA VAL A 119 1.74 5.10 14.38
C VAL A 119 1.82 5.27 12.86
N SER A 120 2.02 6.49 12.37
CA SER A 120 2.16 6.77 10.92
C SER A 120 3.37 6.05 10.30
N ILE A 121 4.52 6.04 10.99
CA ILE A 121 5.68 5.25 10.56
C ILE A 121 5.33 3.75 10.56
N GLY A 122 4.75 3.25 11.64
CA GLY A 122 4.36 1.85 11.77
C GLY A 122 3.41 1.40 10.67
N LEU A 123 2.44 2.25 10.31
CA LEU A 123 1.50 2.02 9.23
C LEU A 123 2.20 1.90 7.87
N ALA A 124 3.15 2.80 7.57
CA ALA A 124 3.93 2.74 6.33
C ALA A 124 4.80 1.48 6.23
N LEU A 125 5.40 1.06 7.35
CA LEU A 125 6.19 -0.17 7.43
C LEU A 125 5.31 -1.42 7.26
N LEU A 126 4.17 -1.47 7.95
CA LEU A 126 3.22 -2.58 7.84
C LEU A 126 2.68 -2.71 6.41
N LEU A 127 2.36 -1.58 5.75
CA LEU A 127 1.95 -1.58 4.35
C LEU A 127 3.05 -2.18 3.46
N SER A 128 4.29 -1.72 3.61
CA SER A 128 5.44 -2.22 2.83
C SER A 128 5.68 -3.71 3.05
N LEU A 129 5.64 -4.17 4.31
CA LEU A 129 5.80 -5.59 4.66
C LEU A 129 4.65 -6.44 4.12
N SER A 130 3.41 -5.94 4.15
CA SER A 130 2.25 -6.66 3.61
C SER A 130 2.33 -6.82 2.09
N LEU A 131 2.74 -5.77 1.36
CA LEU A 131 2.96 -5.81 -0.09
C LEU A 131 4.10 -6.77 -0.45
N PHE A 132 5.20 -6.72 0.30
CA PHE A 132 6.32 -7.65 0.11
C PHE A 132 5.91 -9.11 0.38
N GLY A 133 5.19 -9.35 1.47
CA GLY A 133 4.65 -10.67 1.81
C GLY A 133 3.70 -11.19 0.73
N ALA A 134 2.79 -10.34 0.24
CA ALA A 134 1.89 -10.68 -0.86
C ALA A 134 2.66 -11.02 -2.15
N LEU A 135 3.69 -10.23 -2.48
CA LEU A 135 4.55 -10.46 -3.64
C LEU A 135 5.25 -11.83 -3.55
N LEU A 136 5.86 -12.14 -2.41
CA LEU A 136 6.50 -13.45 -2.19
C LEU A 136 5.48 -14.59 -2.28
N SER A 137 4.28 -14.40 -1.72
CA SER A 137 3.22 -15.40 -1.76
C SER A 137 2.72 -15.66 -3.19
N PHE A 138 2.45 -14.61 -3.97
CA PHE A 138 2.09 -14.76 -5.38
C PHE A 138 3.20 -15.35 -6.23
N PHE A 139 4.46 -15.01 -5.96
CA PHE A 139 5.59 -15.58 -6.68
C PHE A 139 5.73 -17.08 -6.41
N ARG A 140 5.46 -17.52 -5.16
CA ARG A 140 5.39 -18.94 -4.81
C ARG A 140 4.24 -19.65 -5.52
N ASP A 141 3.06 -19.02 -5.56
CA ASP A 141 1.90 -19.59 -6.26
C ASP A 141 2.11 -19.69 -7.77
N ALA A 142 2.73 -18.69 -8.39
CA ALA A 142 3.03 -18.66 -9.83
C ALA A 142 4.03 -19.74 -10.27
N ARG A 143 4.90 -20.20 -9.35
CA ARG A 143 5.87 -21.26 -9.61
C ARG A 143 5.32 -22.67 -9.42
N LYS A 144 4.11 -22.84 -8.88
CA LYS A 144 3.51 -24.17 -8.75
C LYS A 144 3.20 -24.72 -10.15
N PRO A 145 3.67 -25.93 -10.49
CA PRO A 145 3.37 -26.52 -11.79
C PRO A 145 1.87 -26.73 -11.96
N VAL A 146 1.35 -26.37 -13.13
CA VAL A 146 -0.03 -26.71 -13.50
C VAL A 146 -0.06 -28.21 -13.76
N LEU A 147 -0.54 -28.98 -12.79
CA LEU A 147 -0.72 -30.42 -12.99
C LEU A 147 -1.77 -30.63 -14.10
N PRO A 148 -1.51 -31.52 -15.07
CA PRO A 148 -2.53 -31.91 -16.03
C PRO A 148 -3.72 -32.54 -15.30
N PRO A 149 -4.95 -32.40 -15.83
CA PRO A 149 -6.13 -33.02 -15.23
C PRO A 149 -5.93 -34.53 -15.11
N ALA A 150 -6.34 -35.11 -13.98
CA ALA A 150 -6.27 -36.55 -13.76
C ALA A 150 -7.03 -37.28 -14.88
N PRO A 151 -6.51 -38.41 -15.40
CA PRO A 151 -7.19 -39.19 -16.42
C PRO A 151 -8.58 -39.58 -15.90
N LYS A 152 -9.62 -39.37 -16.73
CA LYS A 152 -10.97 -39.82 -16.41
C LYS A 152 -10.90 -41.33 -16.21
N LYS A 153 -11.35 -41.82 -15.03
CA LYS A 153 -11.59 -43.26 -14.85
C LYS A 153 -12.65 -43.65 -15.87
N GLU A 154 -12.26 -44.37 -16.92
CA GLU A 154 -13.21 -45.10 -17.75
C GLU A 154 -13.96 -46.05 -16.83
N LYS A 155 -15.28 -45.89 -16.77
CA LYS A 155 -16.16 -46.85 -16.12
C LYS A 155 -16.15 -48.10 -17.00
N SER A 156 -15.42 -49.13 -16.58
CA SER A 156 -15.53 -50.49 -17.12
C SER A 156 -16.84 -51.13 -16.69
#